data_AF-A0A960GY77-F1
#
_entry.id   AF-A0A960GY77-F1
#
_cell.length_a   1.000
_cell.length_b   1.000
_cell.length_c   1.000
_cell.angle_alpha   90.00
_cell.angle_beta   90.00
_cell.angle_gamma   90.00
#
_symmetry.space_group_name_H-M   'P 1'
#
loop_
_entity.id
_entity.type
_entity.pdbx_description
1 polymer ?
#
loop_
_entity_poly.entity_id
_entity_poly.type
_entity_poly.pdbx_seq_one_letter_code
_entity_poly.pdbx_strand_id
1 'polypeptide(L)'
;MAGLEDLYNQIPVADIASKLGADQGEVNQAIQTLVPTLLGSIQHNVVAEDIDSSKLESAIAAEGASGLIDGGVNVDDVDTGQGEQFVARIFGGNDTNQVASALAGTGAGGGDLIKRLLPILAPIVLAYIG
;
A
#
# COMPACT_ATOMS: atom_id res chain seq x y z
N MET A 1 -4.15 15.17 -14.68
CA MET A 1 -3.35 14.02 -14.22
C MET A 1 -3.07 14.21 -12.73
N ALA A 2 -4.09 14.09 -11.87
CA ALA A 2 -4.02 14.51 -10.46
C ALA A 2 -4.22 13.35 -9.46
N GLY A 3 -3.86 12.12 -9.86
CA GLY A 3 -4.06 10.93 -9.02
C GLY A 3 -2.82 10.59 -8.19
N LEU A 4 -1.76 10.17 -8.88
CA LEU A 4 -0.56 9.65 -8.24
C LEU A 4 0.24 10.72 -7.49
N GLU A 5 0.38 11.92 -8.07
CA GLU A 5 1.16 13.01 -7.43
C GLU A 5 0.51 13.49 -6.12
N ASP A 6 -0.83 13.53 -6.08
CA ASP A 6 -1.59 13.91 -4.87
C ASP A 6 -1.46 12.82 -3.81
N LEU A 7 -1.62 11.56 -4.22
CA LEU A 7 -1.37 10.39 -3.38
C LEU A 7 0.06 10.39 -2.79
N TYR A 8 1.09 10.69 -3.60
CA TYR A 8 2.46 10.79 -3.10
C TYR A 8 2.64 11.91 -2.08
N ASN A 9 1.94 13.03 -2.23
CA ASN A 9 1.96 14.12 -1.24
C ASN A 9 1.20 13.77 0.04
N GLN A 10 0.20 12.89 -0.03
CA GLN A 10 -0.52 12.39 1.14
C GLN A 10 0.26 11.29 1.90
N ILE A 11 1.18 10.59 1.23
CA ILE A 11 2.01 9.57 1.87
C ILE A 11 3.15 10.26 2.66
N PRO A 12 3.20 10.11 4.00
CA PRO A 12 4.24 10.71 4.82
C PRO A 12 5.55 9.90 4.71
N VAL A 13 6.26 10.04 3.59
CA VAL A 13 7.50 9.31 3.29
C VAL A 13 8.53 9.47 4.41
N ALA A 14 8.58 10.65 5.03
CA ALA A 14 9.48 10.95 6.12
C ALA A 14 9.23 10.07 7.35
N ASP A 15 7.99 10.00 7.82
CA ASP A 15 7.59 9.20 8.98
C ASP A 15 7.73 7.70 8.70
N ILE A 16 7.39 7.26 7.48
CA ILE A 16 7.59 5.87 7.06
C ILE A 16 9.08 5.51 7.11
N ALA A 17 9.94 6.35 6.54
CA ALA A 17 11.38 6.15 6.56
C ALA A 17 11.94 6.10 7.99
N SER A 18 11.50 7.01 8.86
CA SER A 18 11.88 7.02 10.28
C SER A 18 11.40 5.76 11.03
N LYS A 19 10.16 5.30 10.79
CA LYS A 19 9.61 4.08 11.41
C LYS A 19 10.31 2.81 10.92
N LEU A 20 10.68 2.77 9.63
CA LEU A 20 11.39 1.64 9.03
C LEU A 20 12.89 1.64 9.35
N GLY A 21 13.46 2.80 9.71
CA GLY A 21 14.89 2.98 9.88
C GLY A 21 15.65 2.95 8.55
N ALA A 22 15.01 3.40 7.47
CA ALA A 22 15.55 3.42 6.11
C ALA A 22 15.71 4.86 5.59
N ASP A 23 16.52 5.03 4.55
CA ASP A 23 16.69 6.34 3.91
C ASP A 23 15.40 6.78 3.19
N GLN A 24 15.00 8.04 3.38
CA GLN A 24 13.84 8.61 2.69
C GLN A 24 13.93 8.47 1.17
N GLY A 25 15.13 8.58 0.60
CA GLY A 25 15.34 8.40 -0.84
C GLY A 25 15.01 6.98 -1.29
N GLU A 26 15.43 5.97 -0.53
CA GLU A 26 15.16 4.55 -0.83
C GLU A 26 13.68 4.23 -0.66
N VAL A 27 13.05 4.74 0.40
CA VAL A 27 11.60 4.60 0.63
C VAL A 27 10.81 5.28 -0.47
N ASN A 28 11.15 6.50 -0.86
CA ASN A 28 10.47 7.23 -1.93
C ASN A 28 10.56 6.46 -3.27
N GLN A 29 11.74 5.94 -3.61
CA GLN A 29 11.91 5.13 -4.82
C GLN A 29 11.06 3.85 -4.78
N ALA A 30 11.02 3.18 -3.64
CA ALA A 30 10.17 2.02 -3.45
C ALA A 30 8.69 2.41 -3.61
N ILE A 31 8.23 3.50 -2.99
CA ILE A 31 6.85 4.00 -3.10
C ILE A 31 6.49 4.29 -4.56
N GLN A 32 7.33 5.01 -5.31
CA GLN A 32 7.08 5.33 -6.72
C GLN A 32 6.97 4.09 -7.61
N THR A 33 7.60 2.98 -7.22
CA THR A 33 7.51 1.70 -7.92
C THR A 33 6.31 0.88 -7.45
N LEU A 34 6.06 0.85 -6.14
CA LEU A 34 5.05 0.03 -5.51
C LEU A 34 3.64 0.58 -5.70
N VAL A 35 3.43 1.89 -5.60
CA VAL A 35 2.11 2.53 -5.75
C VAL A 35 1.42 2.16 -7.08
N PRO A 36 2.06 2.32 -8.26
CA PRO A 36 1.41 1.92 -9.51
C PRO A 36 1.17 0.41 -9.59
N THR A 37 2.05 -0.42 -9.02
CA THR A 37 1.84 -1.88 -8.96
C THR A 37 0.66 -2.25 -8.06
N LEU A 38 0.57 -1.68 -6.87
CA LEU A 38 -0.55 -1.83 -5.94
C LEU A 38 -1.86 -1.42 -6.62
N LEU A 39 -1.90 -0.24 -7.25
CA LEU A 39 -3.08 0.23 -7.96
C LEU A 39 -3.49 -0.70 -9.10
N GLY A 40 -2.51 -1.20 -9.86
CA GLY A 40 -2.73 -2.19 -10.92
C GLY A 40 -3.29 -3.50 -10.36
N SER A 41 -2.74 -3.99 -9.25
CA SER A 41 -3.22 -5.20 -8.55
C SER A 41 -4.63 -5.02 -7.99
N ILE A 42 -4.94 -3.87 -7.39
CA ILE A 42 -6.30 -3.55 -6.93
C ILE A 42 -7.27 -3.58 -8.09
N GLN A 43 -6.98 -2.86 -9.18
CA GLN A 43 -7.85 -2.86 -10.37
C GLN A 43 -8.01 -4.28 -10.92
N HIS A 44 -6.92 -5.06 -10.97
CA HIS A 44 -6.98 -6.44 -11.42
C HIS A 44 -7.87 -7.29 -10.51
N ASN A 45 -7.75 -7.16 -9.20
CA ASN A 45 -8.51 -7.96 -8.23
C ASN A 45 -9.96 -7.51 -8.06
N VAL A 46 -10.27 -6.22 -8.22
CA VAL A 46 -11.64 -5.72 -8.22
C VAL A 46 -12.37 -6.18 -9.49
N VAL A 47 -11.66 -6.24 -10.63
CA VAL A 47 -12.23 -6.67 -11.92
C VAL A 47 -12.19 -8.20 -12.09
N ALA A 48 -11.32 -8.90 -11.37
CA ALA A 48 -11.22 -10.36 -11.42
C ALA A 48 -12.47 -11.02 -10.83
N GLU A 49 -13.28 -11.66 -11.68
CA GLU A 49 -14.51 -12.37 -11.30
C GLU A 49 -14.25 -13.63 -10.44
N ASP A 50 -12.99 -14.08 -10.33
CA ASP A 50 -12.58 -15.27 -9.57
C ASP A 50 -12.35 -14.98 -8.08
N ILE A 51 -12.17 -13.71 -7.70
CA ILE A 51 -11.88 -13.28 -6.34
C ILE A 51 -13.13 -12.60 -5.77
N ASP A 52 -13.41 -12.79 -4.47
CA ASP A 52 -14.42 -12.01 -3.72
C ASP A 52 -14.02 -10.51 -3.70
N SER A 53 -14.22 -9.80 -4.82
CA SER A 53 -13.95 -8.37 -4.96
C SER A 53 -14.75 -7.53 -3.98
N SER A 54 -15.94 -8.01 -3.57
CA SER A 54 -16.79 -7.35 -2.58
C SER A 54 -16.09 -7.11 -1.23
N LYS A 55 -15.14 -7.98 -0.83
CA LYS A 55 -14.35 -7.79 0.39
C LYS A 55 -13.28 -6.72 0.22
N LEU A 56 -12.69 -6.65 -0.97
CA LEU A 56 -11.73 -5.61 -1.32
C LEU A 56 -12.43 -4.25 -1.45
N GLU A 57 -13.57 -4.19 -2.12
CA GLU A 57 -14.41 -2.99 -2.20
C GLU A 57 -14.88 -2.53 -0.82
N SER A 58 -15.29 -3.45 0.06
CA SER A 58 -15.65 -3.11 1.44
C SER A 58 -14.46 -2.59 2.24
N ALA A 59 -13.26 -3.14 2.01
CA ALA A 59 -12.02 -2.67 2.61
C ALA A 59 -11.68 -1.26 2.13
N ILE A 60 -11.76 -1.01 0.82
CA ILE A 60 -11.56 0.29 0.20
C ILE A 60 -12.52 1.31 0.80
N ALA A 61 -13.81 1.00 0.83
CA ALA A 61 -14.84 1.87 1.39
C ALA A 61 -14.65 2.13 2.89
N ALA A 62 -14.22 1.11 3.65
CA ALA A 62 -13.93 1.26 5.08
C ALA A 62 -12.72 2.18 5.32
N GLU A 63 -11.66 2.04 4.51
CA GLU A 63 -10.45 2.83 4.68
C GLU A 63 -10.61 4.27 4.18
N GLY A 64 -11.32 4.47 3.07
CA GLY A 64 -11.71 5.80 2.59
C GLY A 64 -12.61 6.52 3.59
N ALA A 65 -13.53 5.78 4.24
CA ALA A 65 -14.40 6.32 5.29
C ALA A 65 -13.69 6.55 6.64
N SER A 66 -12.58 5.87 6.91
CA SER A 66 -11.78 6.02 8.15
C SER A 66 -11.16 7.40 8.31
N GLY A 67 -11.20 8.27 7.29
CA GLY A 67 -10.80 9.67 7.45
C GLY A 67 -9.29 9.89 7.56
N LEU A 68 -8.47 8.89 7.19
CA LEU A 68 -7.01 9.00 7.05
C LEU A 68 -6.57 10.20 6.17
N ILE A 69 -7.48 10.69 5.31
CA ILE A 69 -7.25 11.81 4.39
C ILE A 69 -7.68 13.15 5.00
N ASP A 70 -8.69 13.17 5.87
CA ASP A 70 -9.26 14.41 6.44
C ASP A 70 -8.40 14.97 7.59
N GLY A 71 -7.62 14.11 8.26
CA GLY A 71 -6.72 14.46 9.37
C GLY A 71 -5.22 14.37 9.07
N GLY A 72 -4.84 13.87 7.89
CA GLY A 72 -3.47 13.49 7.57
C GLY A 72 -3.16 12.05 7.98
N VAL A 73 -2.43 11.33 7.11
CA VAL A 73 -2.06 9.94 7.32
C VAL A 73 -1.00 9.88 8.42
N ASN A 74 -1.36 9.36 9.61
CA ASN A 74 -0.40 9.06 10.66
C ASN A 74 0.12 7.64 10.52
N VAL A 75 1.42 7.49 10.27
CA VAL A 75 2.06 6.17 10.17
C VAL A 75 1.99 5.39 11.50
N ASP A 76 1.87 6.09 12.62
CA ASP A 76 1.72 5.48 13.94
C ASP A 76 0.32 4.88 14.17
N ASP A 77 -0.71 5.45 13.53
CA ASP A 77 -2.07 4.91 13.56
C ASP A 77 -2.25 3.74 12.57
N VAL A 78 -1.28 3.55 11.66
CA VAL A 78 -1.30 2.42 10.72
C VAL A 78 -0.97 1.12 11.46
N ASP A 79 -2.01 0.29 11.61
CA ASP A 79 -1.88 -1.08 12.08
C ASP A 79 -1.27 -1.95 10.97
N THR A 80 0.00 -2.32 11.15
CA THR A 80 0.71 -3.18 10.20
C THR A 80 0.06 -4.55 10.02
N GLY A 81 -0.59 -5.09 11.06
CA GLY A 81 -1.28 -6.38 10.99
C GLY A 81 -2.54 -6.32 10.12
N GLN A 82 -3.31 -5.23 10.20
CA GLN A 82 -4.37 -4.97 9.21
C GLN A 82 -3.79 -4.74 7.81
N GLY A 83 -2.69 -3.99 7.71
CA GLY A 83 -1.95 -3.76 6.48
C GLY A 83 -1.61 -5.05 5.73
N GLU A 84 -1.11 -6.06 6.44
CA GLU A 84 -0.80 -7.37 5.86
C GLU A 84 -2.05 -8.07 5.29
N GLN A 85 -3.19 -7.96 5.96
CA GLN A 85 -4.45 -8.50 5.45
C GLN A 85 -4.91 -7.76 4.19
N PHE A 86 -4.72 -6.44 4.13
CA PHE A 86 -5.02 -5.68 2.92
C PHE A 86 -4.12 -6.07 1.77
N VAL A 87 -2.81 -6.19 1.98
CA VAL A 87 -1.88 -6.69 0.96
C VAL A 87 -2.35 -8.05 0.47
N ALA A 88 -2.71 -8.98 1.36
CA ALA A 88 -3.25 -10.26 0.95
C ALA A 88 -4.50 -10.12 0.09
N ARG A 89 -5.47 -9.28 0.46
CA ARG A 89 -6.68 -9.04 -0.34
C ARG A 89 -6.38 -8.40 -1.71
N ILE A 90 -5.51 -7.40 -1.75
CA ILE A 90 -5.11 -6.66 -2.96
C ILE A 90 -4.35 -7.54 -3.94
N PHE A 91 -3.59 -8.51 -3.45
CA PHE A 91 -2.79 -9.43 -4.27
C PHE A 91 -3.42 -10.83 -4.38
N GLY A 92 -4.69 -11.00 -4.02
CA GLY A 92 -5.47 -12.21 -4.33
C GLY A 92 -5.19 -13.38 -3.41
N GLY A 93 -5.01 -13.10 -2.13
CA GLY A 93 -4.65 -14.06 -1.08
C GLY A 93 -3.15 -14.21 -0.85
N ASN A 94 -2.30 -13.47 -1.59
CA ASN A 94 -0.85 -13.57 -1.44
C ASN A 94 -0.35 -12.87 -0.18
N ASP A 95 0.39 -13.58 0.68
CA ASP A 95 1.00 -12.97 1.86
C ASP A 95 1.93 -11.82 1.48
N THR A 96 2.04 -10.84 2.37
CA THR A 96 2.99 -9.72 2.28
C THR A 96 4.40 -10.18 1.93
N ASN A 97 4.84 -11.34 2.46
CA ASN A 97 6.14 -11.94 2.14
C ASN A 97 6.28 -12.33 0.66
N GLN A 98 5.25 -12.95 0.09
CA GLN A 98 5.26 -13.41 -1.30
C GLN A 98 5.24 -12.22 -2.25
N VAL A 99 4.37 -11.26 -1.96
CA VAL A 99 4.27 -9.98 -2.69
C VAL A 99 5.58 -9.21 -2.61
N ALA A 100 6.14 -9.07 -1.42
CA ALA A 100 7.42 -8.39 -1.22
C ALA A 100 8.55 -9.08 -1.98
N SER A 101 8.60 -10.41 -1.97
CA SER A 101 9.62 -11.18 -2.69
C SER A 101 9.47 -11.02 -4.21
N ALA A 102 8.23 -11.04 -4.72
CA ALA A 102 7.94 -10.82 -6.13
C ALA A 102 8.37 -9.41 -6.57
N LEU A 103 8.06 -8.39 -5.76
CA LEU A 103 8.41 -7.00 -6.03
C LEU A 103 9.91 -6.73 -5.84
N ALA A 104 10.56 -7.36 -4.86
CA ALA A 104 12.01 -7.31 -4.69
C ALA A 104 12.74 -7.88 -5.92
N GLY A 105 12.20 -8.95 -6.53
CA GLY A 105 12.71 -9.51 -7.77
C GLY A 105 12.64 -8.56 -8.96
N THR A 106 11.80 -7.51 -8.91
CA THR A 106 11.68 -6.50 -9.98
C THR A 106 12.67 -5.33 -9.85
N GLY A 107 13.50 -5.31 -8.79
CA GLY A 107 14.53 -4.29 -8.58
C GLY A 107 14.09 -3.07 -7.76
N ALA A 108 12.94 -3.13 -7.10
CA ALA A 108 12.36 -2.04 -6.29
C ALA A 108 13.03 -1.80 -4.92
N GLY A 109 14.26 -2.28 -4.71
CA GLY A 109 14.97 -2.22 -3.43
C GLY A 109 14.92 -3.54 -2.63
N GLY A 110 15.61 -3.56 -1.49
CA GLY A 110 15.76 -4.76 -0.66
C GLY A 110 14.40 -5.33 -0.24
N GLY A 111 14.20 -6.64 -0.41
CA GLY A 111 12.91 -7.28 -0.12
C GLY A 111 12.43 -7.12 1.31
N ASP A 112 13.33 -6.92 2.27
CA ASP A 112 12.99 -6.56 3.64
C ASP A 112 12.36 -5.17 3.77
N LEU A 113 12.87 -4.17 3.03
CA LEU A 113 12.26 -2.84 3.00
C LEU A 113 10.85 -2.92 2.43
N ILE A 114 10.70 -3.56 1.27
CA ILE A 114 9.40 -3.70 0.60
C ILE A 114 8.42 -4.45 1.51
N LYS A 115 8.86 -5.53 2.16
CA LYS A 115 8.05 -6.32 3.08
C LYS A 115 7.53 -5.50 4.26
N ARG A 116 8.32 -4.57 4.79
CA ARG A 116 7.91 -3.70 5.90
C ARG A 116 7.14 -2.47 5.44
N LEU A 117 7.40 -2.01 4.21
CA LEU A 117 6.75 -0.87 3.58
C LEU A 117 5.35 -1.21 3.06
N LEU A 118 5.16 -2.37 2.44
CA LEU A 118 3.89 -2.86 1.90
C LEU A 118 2.70 -2.75 2.85
N PRO A 119 2.75 -3.28 4.09
CA PRO A 119 1.62 -3.22 5.01
C PRO A 119 1.35 -1.80 5.51
N ILE A 120 2.33 -0.89 5.41
CA ILE A 120 2.12 0.53 5.71
C ILE A 120 1.48 1.24 4.51
N LEU A 121 1.93 0.92 3.29
CA LEU A 121 1.51 1.58 2.07
C LEU A 121 0.11 1.17 1.61
N ALA A 122 -0.23 -0.12 1.75
CA ALA A 122 -1.51 -0.67 1.31
C ALA A 122 -2.73 0.11 1.84
N PRO A 123 -2.90 0.33 3.16
CA PRO A 123 -4.06 1.08 3.68
C PRO A 123 -4.08 2.53 3.22
N ILE A 124 -2.92 3.17 3.01
CA ILE A 124 -2.86 4.57 2.53
C ILE A 124 -3.39 4.67 1.08
N VAL A 125 -2.95 3.75 0.22
CA VAL A 125 -3.41 3.70 -1.17
C VAL A 125 -4.90 3.33 -1.23
N LEU A 126 -5.36 2.41 -0.36
CA LEU A 126 -6.78 2.05 -0.26
C LEU A 126 -7.65 3.22 0.18
N ALA A 127 -7.22 3.97 1.19
CA ALA A 127 -7.93 5.15 1.66
C ALA A 127 -8.12 6.15 0.51
N TYR A 128 -7.07 6.39 -0.30
CA TYR A 128 -7.12 7.34 -1.42
C TYR A 128 -8.13 6.97 -2.53
N ILE A 129 -8.34 5.68 -2.78
CA ILE A 129 -9.24 5.22 -3.84
C ILE A 129 -10.68 4.98 -3.37
N GLY A 130 -10.93 4.96 -2.05
CA GLY A 130 -12.24 4.71 -1.44
C GLY A 130 -12.99 5.99 -1.13
#